data_AF-A0A2P8WBD1-F1
#
_entry.id   AF-A0A2P8WBD1-F1
#
_cell.length_a   1.000
_cell.length_b   1.000
_cell.length_c   1.000
_cell.angle_alpha   90.00
_cell.angle_beta   90.00
_cell.angle_gamma   90.00
#
_symmetry.space_group_name_H-M   'P 1'
#
loop_
_entity.id
_entity.type
_entity.pdbx_description
1 polymer ?
#
loop_
_entity_poly.entity_id
_entity_poly.type
_entity_poly.pdbx_seq_one_letter_code
_entity_poly.pdbx_strand_id
1 'polypeptide(L)'
;MTDNSILPASSRVTLGDRIRKVANRLREEDAVQIKATSRILGAAAKLAENHDRLIDEVVDMVNEDLDQQPAASFSENFTVDQLKQQFEKFSHAKAHFGIKASGWQALADKLNDQTAPDSPKSTQASCPQGLQDTVIQRIELIEDEMRQVKSDLSHFAKVIEQLLAGLQPLE
;
A
#
# COMPACT_ATOMS: atom_id res chain seq x y z
N MET A 1 23.05 88.80 11.79
CA MET A 1 23.03 87.55 11.00
C MET A 1 24.07 86.62 11.59
N THR A 2 23.64 85.69 12.44
CA THR A 2 24.50 84.63 12.99
C THR A 2 23.77 83.33 12.75
N ASP A 3 24.11 82.68 11.63
CA ASP A 3 23.70 81.31 11.34
C ASP A 3 24.41 80.38 12.32
N ASN A 4 23.62 79.84 13.24
CA ASN A 4 24.08 78.81 14.17
C ASN A 4 23.74 77.45 13.53
N SER A 5 24.68 76.92 12.74
CA SER A 5 24.59 75.59 12.15
C SER A 5 24.61 74.53 13.24
N ILE A 6 23.42 74.02 13.59
CA ILE A 6 23.24 72.85 14.46
C ILE A 6 23.61 71.60 13.64
N LEU A 7 24.80 71.06 13.87
CA LEU A 7 25.21 69.76 13.35
C LEU A 7 24.30 68.65 13.92
N PRO A 8 23.92 67.63 13.14
CA PRO A 8 23.14 66.51 13.65
C PRO A 8 24.01 65.68 14.61
N ALA A 9 23.54 65.50 15.84
CA ALA A 9 24.18 64.64 16.81
C ALA A 9 24.27 63.20 16.25
N SER A 10 25.50 62.73 16.01
CA SER A 10 25.79 61.32 15.78
C SER A 10 25.43 60.56 17.07
N SER A 11 24.24 59.98 17.13
CA SER A 11 23.79 59.18 18.25
C SER A 11 24.61 57.89 18.29
N ARG A 12 25.49 57.78 19.29
CA ARG A 12 26.23 56.55 19.54
C ARG A 12 25.22 55.45 19.89
N VAL A 13 25.26 54.34 19.15
CA VAL A 13 24.41 53.17 19.40
C VAL A 13 24.63 52.73 20.85
N THR A 14 23.57 52.77 21.65
CA THR A 14 23.66 52.42 23.06
C THR A 14 23.60 50.91 23.25
N LEU A 15 24.10 50.41 24.39
CA LEU A 15 23.96 49.00 24.75
C LEU A 15 22.48 48.57 24.79
N GLY A 16 21.58 49.47 25.24
CA GLY A 16 20.14 49.24 25.25
C GLY A 16 19.55 49.04 23.86
N ASP A 17 20.05 49.77 22.85
CA ASP A 17 19.61 49.59 21.45
C ASP A 17 20.05 48.24 20.89
N ARG A 18 21.25 47.77 21.27
CA ARG A 18 21.74 46.43 20.92
C ARG A 18 20.89 45.35 21.58
N ILE A 19 20.53 45.51 22.86
CA ILE A 19 19.66 44.57 23.58
C ILE A 19 18.27 44.52 22.92
N ARG A 20 17.66 45.67 22.60
CA ARG A 20 16.38 45.72 21.88
C ARG A 20 16.47 45.04 20.52
N LYS A 21 17.55 45.27 19.77
CA LYS A 21 17.76 44.63 18.46
C LYS A 21 17.87 43.11 18.57
N VAL A 22 18.61 42.60 19.57
CA VAL A 22 18.72 41.16 19.82
C VAL A 22 17.39 40.57 20.28
N ALA A 23 16.67 41.24 21.18
CA ALA A 23 15.37 40.79 21.65
C ALA A 23 14.32 40.73 20.51
N ASN A 24 14.30 41.74 19.64
CA ASN A 24 13.41 41.74 18.47
C ASN A 24 13.74 40.60 17.51
N ARG A 25 15.03 40.39 17.24
CA ARG A 25 15.48 39.29 16.39
C ARG A 25 15.10 37.92 16.95
N LEU A 26 15.32 37.68 18.24
CA LEU A 26 14.92 36.43 18.91
C LEU A 26 13.41 36.20 18.77
N ARG A 27 12.60 37.25 18.98
CA ARG A 27 11.14 37.15 18.84
C ARG A 27 10.68 36.84 17.42
N GLU A 28 11.36 37.40 16.40
CA GLU A 28 11.09 37.10 15.00
C GLU A 28 11.47 35.65 14.66
N GLU A 29 12.64 35.19 15.11
CA GLU A 29 13.12 33.81 14.93
C GLU A 29 12.16 32.81 15.59
N ASP A 30 11.72 33.07 16.83
CA ASP A 30 10.72 32.25 17.53
C ASP A 30 9.40 32.18 16.77
N ALA A 31 8.92 33.30 16.23
CA ALA A 31 7.68 33.33 15.45
C ALA A 31 7.77 32.49 14.17
N VAL A 32 8.92 32.54 13.49
CA VAL A 32 9.21 31.71 12.31
C VAL A 32 9.28 30.24 12.70
N GLN A 33 9.95 29.91 13.80
CA GLN A 33 10.07 28.54 14.29
C GLN A 33 8.72 27.96 14.67
N ILE A 34 7.91 28.67 15.47
CA ILE A 34 6.55 28.25 15.85
C ILE A 34 5.72 27.99 14.60
N LYS A 35 5.79 28.87 13.59
CA LYS A 35 5.06 28.69 12.33
C LYS A 35 5.53 27.46 11.55
N ALA A 36 6.84 27.22 11.50
CA ALA A 36 7.41 26.05 10.83
C ALA A 36 7.00 24.75 11.55
N THR A 37 7.12 24.70 12.87
CA THR A 37 6.74 23.55 13.70
C THR A 37 5.25 23.26 13.58
N SER A 38 4.38 24.27 13.63
CA SER A 38 2.94 24.09 13.46
C SER A 38 2.58 23.53 12.07
N ARG A 39 3.30 23.94 11.02
CA ARG A 39 3.12 23.38 9.67
C ARG A 39 3.57 21.92 9.58
N ILE A 40 4.71 21.59 10.18
CA ILE A 40 5.20 20.20 10.26
C ILE A 40 4.19 19.33 11.02
N LEU A 41 3.69 19.81 12.16
CA LEU A 41 2.69 19.09 12.96
C LEU A 41 1.39 18.88 12.18
N GLY A 42 0.92 19.90 11.45
CA GLY A 42 -0.26 19.77 10.59
C GLY A 42 -0.05 18.78 9.44
N ALA A 43 1.14 18.75 8.83
CA ALA A 43 1.47 17.76 7.80
C ALA A 43 1.56 16.34 8.38
N ALA A 44 2.16 16.19 9.56
CA ALA A 44 2.24 14.92 10.26
C ALA A 44 0.86 14.38 10.66
N ALA A 45 -0.04 15.25 11.12
CA ALA A 45 -1.43 14.87 11.42
C ALA A 45 -2.16 14.34 10.17
N LYS A 46 -2.01 15.01 9.03
CA LYS A 46 -2.56 14.54 7.75
C LYS A 46 -1.93 13.22 7.31
N LEU A 47 -0.63 13.03 7.54
CA LEU A 47 0.04 11.78 7.20
C LEU A 47 -0.49 10.62 8.05
N ALA A 48 -0.70 10.85 9.35
CA ALA A 48 -1.30 9.87 10.25
C ALA A 48 -2.72 9.49 9.80
N GLU A 49 -3.56 10.49 9.47
CA GLU A 49 -4.92 10.24 8.96
C GLU A 49 -4.93 9.42 7.66
N ASN A 50 -4.03 9.73 6.72
CA ASN A 50 -3.91 8.92 5.50
C ASN A 50 -3.41 7.51 5.80
N HIS A 51 -2.52 7.36 6.77
CA HIS A 51 -1.98 6.06 7.16
C HIS A 51 -3.07 5.19 7.82
N ASP A 52 -3.88 5.76 8.70
CA ASP A 52 -5.02 5.06 9.31
C ASP A 52 -6.02 4.62 8.24
N ARG A 53 -6.35 5.49 7.29
CA ARG A 53 -7.22 5.14 6.16
C ARG A 53 -6.65 4.01 5.29
N LEU A 54 -5.34 4.04 5.02
CA LEU A 54 -4.68 2.99 4.24
C LEU A 54 -4.69 1.66 4.99
N ILE A 55 -4.52 1.67 6.32
CA ILE A 55 -4.66 0.47 7.13
C ILE A 55 -6.06 -0.10 6.95
N ASP A 56 -7.11 0.71 7.10
CA ASP A 56 -8.50 0.26 6.98
C ASP A 56 -8.79 -0.33 5.58
N GLU A 57 -8.38 0.36 4.52
CA GLU A 57 -8.57 -0.10 3.13
C GLU A 57 -7.83 -1.42 2.85
N VAL A 58 -6.60 -1.55 3.35
CA VAL A 58 -5.81 -2.78 3.18
C VAL A 58 -6.44 -3.92 4.00
N VAL A 59 -6.96 -3.65 5.20
CA VAL A 59 -7.66 -4.66 6.00
C VAL A 59 -8.90 -5.15 5.27
N ASP A 60 -9.71 -4.26 4.73
CA ASP A 60 -10.90 -4.62 3.97
C ASP A 60 -10.54 -5.44 2.73
N MET A 61 -9.55 -5.01 1.96
CA MET A 61 -9.09 -5.73 0.76
C MET A 61 -8.53 -7.12 1.09
N VAL A 62 -7.74 -7.24 2.15
CA VAL A 62 -7.18 -8.54 2.59
C VAL A 62 -8.30 -9.46 3.10
N ASN A 63 -9.28 -8.93 3.83
CA ASN A 63 -10.42 -9.72 4.27
C ASN A 63 -11.29 -10.16 3.10
N GLU A 64 -11.55 -9.26 2.13
CA GLU A 64 -12.25 -9.61 0.89
C GLU A 64 -11.49 -10.68 0.10
N ASP A 65 -10.17 -10.60 -0.01
CA ASP A 65 -9.34 -11.62 -0.67
C ASP A 65 -9.42 -12.97 0.06
N LEU A 66 -9.43 -12.97 1.40
CA LEU A 66 -9.58 -14.19 2.21
C LEU A 66 -10.99 -14.80 2.09
N ASP A 67 -12.03 -13.97 2.02
CA ASP A 67 -13.42 -14.40 1.86
C ASP A 67 -13.73 -14.85 0.41
N GLN A 68 -13.05 -14.27 -0.57
CA GLN A 68 -13.16 -14.61 -2.00
C GLN A 68 -12.25 -15.75 -2.41
N GLN A 69 -11.22 -16.09 -1.62
CA GLN A 69 -10.68 -17.44 -1.72
C GLN A 69 -11.86 -18.36 -1.44
N PRO A 70 -12.35 -19.15 -2.41
CA PRO A 70 -13.26 -20.23 -2.05
C PRO A 70 -12.47 -20.95 -0.99
N ALA A 71 -13.04 -21.07 0.22
CA ALA A 71 -12.47 -21.91 1.25
C ALA A 71 -12.02 -23.12 0.47
N ALA A 72 -10.71 -23.28 0.31
CA ALA A 72 -10.18 -24.44 -0.35
C ALA A 72 -10.55 -25.47 0.69
N SER A 73 -11.77 -25.98 0.60
CA SER A 73 -12.08 -27.33 0.90
C SER A 73 -11.00 -28.03 0.08
N PHE A 74 -9.88 -28.26 0.74
CA PHE A 74 -9.22 -29.54 0.74
C PHE A 74 -10.30 -30.56 1.13
N SER A 75 -11.31 -30.72 0.28
CA SER A 75 -11.94 -31.99 0.04
C SER A 75 -10.82 -32.78 -0.61
N GLU A 76 -9.89 -33.23 0.23
CA GLU A 76 -9.17 -34.46 -0.01
C GLU A 76 -10.27 -35.50 -0.21
N ASN A 77 -10.72 -35.63 -1.46
CA ASN A 77 -11.63 -36.68 -1.84
C ASN A 77 -10.84 -37.96 -1.61
N PHE A 78 -11.09 -38.59 -0.47
CA PHE A 78 -10.43 -39.81 -0.07
C PHE A 78 -10.83 -40.88 -1.09
N THR A 79 -9.87 -41.32 -1.89
CA THR A 79 -10.07 -42.46 -2.77
C THR A 79 -9.75 -43.76 -2.02
N VAL A 80 -10.38 -44.85 -2.43
CA VAL A 80 -10.16 -46.17 -1.82
C VAL A 80 -8.69 -46.58 -1.85
N ASP A 81 -7.96 -46.21 -2.90
CA ASP A 81 -6.56 -46.56 -3.05
C ASP A 81 -5.65 -45.75 -2.11
N GLN A 82 -5.93 -44.46 -1.90
CA GLN A 82 -5.25 -43.64 -0.89
C GLN A 82 -5.46 -44.21 0.52
N LEU A 83 -6.70 -44.59 0.86
CA LEU A 83 -7.01 -45.16 2.17
C LEU A 83 -6.33 -46.52 2.39
N LYS A 84 -6.21 -47.35 1.35
CA LYS A 84 -5.48 -48.62 1.41
C LYS A 84 -3.97 -48.44 1.48
N GLN A 85 -3.44 -47.41 0.83
CA GLN A 85 -2.01 -47.09 0.88
C GLN A 85 -1.61 -46.54 2.25
N GLN A 86 -2.48 -45.74 2.87
CA GLN A 86 -2.24 -45.14 4.18
C GLN A 86 -2.51 -46.13 5.33
N PHE A 87 -3.45 -47.05 5.16
CA PHE A 87 -3.80 -48.05 6.16
C PHE A 87 -3.78 -49.46 5.57
N GLU A 88 -2.84 -50.29 6.02
CA GLU A 88 -2.68 -51.68 5.54
C GLU A 88 -3.92 -52.56 5.79
N LYS A 89 -4.74 -52.25 6.80
CA LYS A 89 -5.99 -52.98 7.09
C LYS A 89 -7.16 -52.03 7.33
N PHE A 90 -8.32 -52.45 6.83
CA PHE A 90 -9.57 -51.71 6.97
C PHE A 90 -9.96 -51.43 8.43
N SER A 91 -9.68 -52.36 9.35
CA SER A 91 -9.99 -52.15 10.77
C SER A 91 -9.20 -51.00 11.39
N HIS A 92 -7.97 -50.73 10.93
CA HIS A 92 -7.15 -49.63 11.41
C HIS A 92 -7.67 -48.29 10.92
N ALA A 93 -8.01 -48.18 9.63
CA ALA A 93 -8.64 -46.98 9.08
C ALA A 93 -9.98 -46.69 9.80
N LYS A 94 -10.80 -47.72 10.00
CA LYS A 94 -12.08 -47.61 10.70
C LYS A 94 -11.93 -47.11 12.15
N ALA A 95 -10.92 -47.59 12.86
CA ALA A 95 -10.63 -47.15 14.22
C ALA A 95 -10.06 -45.73 14.25
N HIS A 96 -9.20 -45.37 13.28
CA HIS A 96 -8.59 -44.05 13.17
C HIS A 96 -9.62 -42.94 12.95
N PHE A 97 -10.57 -43.15 12.03
CA PHE A 97 -11.63 -42.17 11.74
C PHE A 97 -12.86 -42.31 12.66
N GLY A 98 -12.98 -43.40 13.41
CA GLY A 98 -14.15 -43.65 14.26
C GLY A 98 -15.47 -43.88 13.51
N ILE A 99 -15.42 -44.09 12.18
CA ILE A 99 -16.60 -44.21 11.32
C ILE A 99 -17.03 -45.68 11.18
N LYS A 100 -18.31 -45.98 11.38
CA LYS A 100 -18.87 -47.30 11.09
C LYS A 100 -19.09 -47.49 9.59
N ALA A 101 -18.14 -48.10 8.90
CA ALA A 101 -18.27 -48.52 7.50
C ALA A 101 -18.20 -50.06 7.34
N SER A 102 -18.82 -50.57 6.27
CA SER A 102 -18.88 -51.99 5.89
C SER A 102 -17.79 -52.40 4.88
N GLY A 103 -17.07 -51.43 4.31
CA GLY A 103 -15.96 -51.66 3.39
C GLY A 103 -15.26 -50.34 3.03
N TRP A 104 -14.16 -50.42 2.29
CA TRP A 104 -13.35 -49.25 1.93
C TRP A 104 -14.13 -48.19 1.14
N GLN A 105 -14.97 -48.61 0.19
CA GLN A 105 -15.81 -47.70 -0.59
C GLN A 105 -16.75 -46.91 0.33
N ALA A 106 -17.48 -47.61 1.20
CA ALA A 106 -18.39 -46.99 2.16
C ALA A 106 -17.68 -46.13 3.24
N LEU A 107 -16.36 -46.27 3.41
CA LEU A 107 -15.56 -45.41 4.29
C LEU A 107 -15.13 -44.15 3.55
N ALA A 108 -14.66 -44.28 2.31
CA ALA A 108 -14.33 -43.18 1.42
C ALA A 108 -15.55 -42.27 1.20
N ASP A 109 -16.69 -42.86 0.83
CA ASP A 109 -17.93 -42.11 0.60
C ASP A 109 -18.35 -41.34 1.85
N LYS A 110 -18.25 -41.94 3.05
CA LYS A 110 -18.58 -41.27 4.32
C LYS A 110 -17.61 -40.15 4.70
N LEU A 111 -16.33 -40.28 4.38
CA LEU A 111 -15.34 -39.24 4.65
C LEU A 111 -15.56 -38.03 3.72
N ASN A 112 -15.90 -38.30 2.47
CA ASN A 112 -16.20 -37.30 1.45
C ASN A 112 -17.55 -36.60 1.71
N ASP A 113 -18.56 -37.35 2.19
CA ASP A 113 -19.87 -36.79 2.55
C ASP A 113 -19.80 -35.92 3.82
N GLN A 114 -18.94 -36.24 4.78
CA GLN A 114 -18.76 -35.44 6.01
C GLN A 114 -17.97 -34.15 5.80
N THR A 115 -17.22 -34.04 4.70
CA THR A 115 -16.44 -32.85 4.35
C THR A 115 -17.20 -31.87 3.45
N ALA A 116 -18.40 -32.22 3.01
CA ALA A 116 -19.30 -31.29 2.32
C ALA A 116 -20.05 -30.45 3.38
N PRO A 117 -19.79 -29.13 3.49
CA PRO A 117 -20.60 -28.28 4.33
C PRO A 117 -22.01 -28.17 3.72
N ASP A 118 -23.01 -28.19 4.59
CA ASP A 118 -24.43 -28.13 4.27
C ASP A 118 -24.75 -27.10 3.19
N SER A 119 -25.30 -27.58 2.08
CA SER A 119 -25.83 -26.77 1.00
C SER A 119 -27.29 -26.41 1.30
N PRO A 120 -27.68 -25.13 1.47
CA PRO A 120 -29.03 -24.71 1.22
C PRO A 120 -29.20 -24.45 -0.28
N LYS A 121 -30.24 -25.07 -0.83
CA LYS A 121 -30.68 -25.01 -2.22
C LYS A 121 -30.84 -23.58 -2.74
N SER A 122 -30.38 -23.40 -3.98
CA SER A 122 -30.96 -22.57 -5.04
C SER A 122 -31.10 -21.06 -4.79
N THR A 123 -30.26 -20.28 -5.48
CA THR A 123 -30.72 -19.23 -6.41
C THR A 123 -29.62 -18.98 -7.44
N GLN A 124 -29.97 -19.08 -8.72
CA GLN A 124 -29.14 -18.67 -9.84
C GLN A 124 -28.85 -17.17 -9.74
N ALA A 125 -27.58 -16.77 -9.78
CA ALA A 125 -27.15 -15.49 -10.30
C ALA A 125 -25.68 -15.56 -10.74
N SER A 126 -25.50 -15.71 -12.06
CA SER A 126 -24.48 -15.13 -12.93
C SER A 126 -23.03 -14.93 -12.44
N CYS A 127 -22.10 -15.50 -13.22
CA CYS A 127 -20.67 -15.21 -13.30
C CYS A 127 -20.25 -13.76 -12.93
N PRO A 128 -19.17 -13.58 -12.14
CA PRO A 128 -18.47 -12.30 -12.02
C PRO A 128 -17.44 -12.15 -13.14
N GLN A 129 -17.87 -12.12 -14.41
CA GLN A 129 -16.95 -11.83 -15.54
C GLN A 129 -16.53 -10.35 -15.60
N GLY A 130 -17.33 -9.43 -15.05
CA GLY A 130 -17.05 -7.99 -15.14
C GLY A 130 -15.82 -7.51 -14.34
N LEU A 131 -15.41 -8.24 -13.30
CA LEU A 131 -14.25 -7.85 -12.49
C LEU A 131 -12.93 -8.17 -13.20
N GLN A 132 -12.85 -9.33 -13.85
CA GLN A 132 -11.66 -9.73 -14.62
C GLN A 132 -11.46 -8.82 -15.84
N ASP A 133 -12.53 -8.44 -16.53
CA ASP A 133 -12.45 -7.48 -17.64
C ASP A 133 -11.93 -6.11 -17.16
N THR A 134 -12.33 -5.66 -15.97
CA THR A 134 -11.86 -4.40 -15.39
C THR A 134 -10.36 -4.45 -15.03
N VAL A 135 -9.90 -5.57 -14.46
CA VAL A 135 -8.48 -5.76 -14.13
C VAL A 135 -7.63 -5.83 -15.39
N ILE A 136 -8.07 -6.56 -16.42
CA ILE A 136 -7.38 -6.67 -17.70
C ILE A 136 -7.27 -5.29 -18.38
N GLN A 137 -8.36 -4.52 -18.42
CA GLN A 137 -8.36 -3.16 -18.98
C GLN A 137 -7.41 -2.22 -18.22
N ARG A 138 -7.32 -2.33 -16.90
CA ARG A 138 -6.38 -1.53 -16.10
C ARG A 138 -4.92 -1.91 -16.39
N ILE A 139 -4.63 -3.19 -16.60
CA ILE A 139 -3.28 -3.65 -16.94
C ILE A 139 -2.88 -3.13 -18.32
N GLU A 140 -3.77 -3.22 -19.32
CA GLU A 140 -3.52 -2.68 -20.67
C GLU A 140 -3.24 -1.18 -20.64
N LEU A 141 -4.01 -0.41 -19.87
CA LEU A 141 -3.80 1.03 -19.70
C LEU A 141 -2.42 1.33 -19.09
N ILE A 142 -2.03 0.61 -18.04
CA ILE A 142 -0.73 0.77 -17.38
C ILE A 142 0.41 0.43 -18.33
N GLU A 143 0.28 -0.62 -19.14
CA GLU A 143 1.30 -0.97 -20.12
C GLU A 143 1.50 0.10 -21.19
N ASP A 144 0.42 0.75 -21.62
CA ASP A 144 0.50 1.84 -22.60
C ASP A 144 1.09 3.11 -22.00
N GLU A 145 0.74 3.46 -20.77
CA GLU A 145 1.41 4.55 -20.03
C GLU A 145 2.91 4.26 -19.86
N MET A 146 3.29 3.03 -19.52
CA MET A 146 4.69 2.60 -19.42
C MET A 146 5.43 2.71 -20.75
N ARG A 147 4.78 2.35 -21.87
CA ARG A 147 5.35 2.52 -23.22
C ARG A 147 5.57 4.00 -23.53
N GLN A 148 4.62 4.86 -23.17
CA GLN A 148 4.73 6.30 -23.35
C GLN A 148 5.89 6.88 -22.52
N VAL A 149 5.97 6.56 -21.23
CA VAL A 149 7.06 7.00 -20.34
C VAL A 149 8.42 6.57 -20.88
N LYS A 150 8.54 5.34 -21.39
CA LYS A 150 9.78 4.85 -22.00
C LYS A 150 10.16 5.63 -23.26
N SER A 151 9.17 6.00 -24.07
CA SER A 151 9.37 6.84 -25.26
C SER A 151 9.85 8.24 -24.87
N ASP A 152 9.18 8.87 -23.91
CA ASP A 152 9.53 10.19 -23.40
C ASP A 152 10.94 10.20 -22.79
N LEU A 153 11.27 9.19 -21.98
CA LEU A 153 12.61 9.05 -21.39
C LEU A 153 13.69 8.90 -22.47
N SER A 154 13.39 8.14 -23.52
CA SER A 154 14.30 7.95 -24.66
C SER A 154 14.48 9.26 -25.45
N HIS A 155 13.41 10.04 -25.60
CA HIS A 155 13.47 11.36 -26.20
C HIS A 155 14.31 12.33 -25.35
N PHE A 156 14.09 12.37 -24.02
CA PHE A 156 14.89 13.18 -23.10
C PHE A 156 16.36 12.79 -23.13
N ALA A 157 16.68 11.50 -23.12
CA ALA A 157 18.06 11.02 -23.24
C ALA A 157 18.72 11.54 -24.54
N LYS A 158 18.01 11.46 -25.66
CA LYS A 158 18.50 11.96 -26.95
C LYS A 158 18.70 13.48 -26.98
N VAL A 159 17.80 14.25 -26.37
CA VAL A 159 17.96 15.72 -26.24
C VAL A 159 19.18 16.06 -25.38
N ILE A 160 19.39 15.33 -24.28
CA ILE A 160 20.55 15.51 -23.41
C ILE A 160 21.84 15.18 -24.17
N GLU A 161 21.86 14.09 -24.94
CA GLU A 161 23.00 13.75 -25.81
C GLU A 161 23.28 14.84 -26.84
N GLN A 162 22.25 15.41 -27.47
CA GLN A 162 22.41 16.51 -28.43
C GLN A 162 22.93 17.79 -27.79
N LEU A 163 22.49 18.12 -26.57
CA LEU A 163 23.00 19.26 -25.82
C LEU A 163 24.45 19.05 -25.38
N LEU A 164 24.81 17.84 -24.97
CA LEU A 164 26.19 17.45 -24.64
C LEU A 164 27.10 17.47 -25.89
N ALA A 165 26.62 16.99 -27.04
CA ALA A 165 27.34 17.05 -28.30
C ALA A 165 27.51 18.49 -28.82
N GLY A 166 26.50 19.34 -28.63
CA GLY A 166 26.57 20.78 -28.94
C GLY A 166 27.46 21.60 -27.99
N LEU A 167 27.89 21.02 -26.88
CA LEU A 167 28.81 21.61 -25.90
C LEU A 167 30.28 21.20 -26.11
N GLN A 168 30.61 20.44 -27.16
CA GLN A 168 32.03 20.29 -27.55
C GLN A 168 32.55 21.65 -28.02
N PRO A 169 33.59 22.22 -27.38
CA PRO A 169 34.22 23.44 -27.86
C PRO A 169 34.83 23.18 -29.24
N LEU A 170 34.61 24.11 -30.17
CA LEU A 170 35.41 24.22 -31.38
C LEU A 170 36.88 24.38 -30.96
N GLU A 171 37.66 23.32 -31.10
CA GLU A 171 39.11 23.43 -31.32
C GLU A 171 39.39 23.84 -32.77
#